data_AF-A0A833CZ79-F1
#
_entry.id   AF-A0A833CZ79-F1
#
_cell.length_a   1.000
_cell.length_b   1.000
_cell.length_c   1.000
_cell.angle_alpha   90.00
_cell.angle_beta   90.00
_cell.angle_gamma   90.00
#
_symmetry.space_group_name_H-M   'P 1'
#
loop_
_entity.id
_entity.type
_entity.pdbx_description
1 polymer ?
#
loop_
_entity_poly.entity_id
_entity_poly.type
_entity_poly.pdbx_seq_one_letter_code
_entity_poly.pdbx_strand_id
1 'polypeptide(L)'
;MKIHYHRGDLPSNLKFNHSVAIDTEAMGLYIPRDRLTLVQLTSGEGDCHLVHFPLKSSYEAPHLRALLNDKNVEKIFHFARFDYAILK
;
A
#
# COMPACT_ATOMS: atom_id res chain seq x y z
N MET A 1 -1.39 19.05 3.15
CA MET A 1 -1.55 17.60 3.35
C MET A 1 -2.94 17.19 2.92
N LYS A 2 -3.07 16.49 1.79
CA LYS A 2 -4.35 15.95 1.31
C LYS A 2 -4.36 14.43 1.44
N ILE A 3 -5.49 13.90 1.87
CA ILE A 3 -5.73 12.45 1.94
C ILE A 3 -6.53 12.05 0.71
N HIS A 4 -5.97 11.14 -0.09
CA HIS A 4 -6.61 10.53 -1.24
C HIS A 4 -7.04 9.12 -0.88
N TYR A 5 -8.35 8.90 -0.78
CA TYR A 5 -8.91 7.60 -0.46
C TYR A 5 -9.27 6.84 -1.73
N HIS A 6 -8.75 5.63 -1.86
CA HIS A 6 -8.99 4.71 -2.97
C HIS A 6 -9.52 3.38 -2.44
N ARG A 7 -10.37 2.72 -3.21
CA ARG A 7 -10.97 1.44 -2.83
C ARG A 7 -10.46 0.34 -3.75
N GLY A 8 -9.68 -0.58 -3.20
CA GLY A 8 -9.21 -1.78 -3.88
C GLY A 8 -7.98 -1.62 -4.79
N ASP A 9 -7.63 -0.41 -5.22
CA ASP A 9 -6.39 -0.15 -5.98
C ASP A 9 -6.03 1.35 -6.02
N LEU A 10 -4.86 1.68 -6.55
CA LEU A 10 -4.44 3.03 -6.92
C LEU A 10 -5.02 3.46 -8.30
N PRO A 11 -5.12 4.79 -8.57
CA PRO A 11 -5.40 5.30 -9.90
C PRO A 11 -4.29 4.95 -10.91
N SER A 12 -4.65 4.66 -12.15
CA SER A 12 -3.69 4.27 -13.20
C SER A 12 -2.69 5.36 -13.59
N ASN A 13 -3.06 6.63 -13.38
CA ASN A 13 -2.26 7.81 -13.69
C ASN A 13 -1.37 8.27 -12.52
N LEU A 14 -1.43 7.62 -11.35
CA LEU A 14 -0.57 7.94 -10.22
C LEU A 14 0.82 7.34 -10.43
N LYS A 15 1.86 8.14 -10.20
CA LYS A 15 3.27 7.75 -10.35
C LYS A 15 4.08 8.18 -9.14
N PHE A 16 4.99 7.32 -8.71
CA PHE A 16 6.02 7.59 -7.72
C PHE A 16 7.37 7.44 -8.44
N ASN A 17 8.20 8.49 -8.43
CA ASN A 17 9.36 8.55 -9.34
C ASN A 17 10.69 8.11 -8.71
N HIS A 18 10.82 8.16 -7.38
CA HIS A 18 12.09 7.89 -6.70
C HIS A 18 11.89 6.93 -5.54
N SER A 19 11.05 7.32 -4.58
CA SER A 19 10.73 6.50 -3.43
C SER A 19 9.26 6.66 -3.04
N VAL A 20 8.79 5.71 -2.26
CA VAL A 20 7.47 5.74 -1.63
C VAL A 20 7.60 5.19 -0.22
N ALA A 21 7.11 5.94 0.76
CA ALA A 21 6.93 5.44 2.11
C ALA A 21 5.63 4.64 2.18
N ILE A 22 5.71 3.45 2.75
CA ILE A 22 4.61 2.47 2.82
C ILE A 22 4.39 2.04 4.26
N ASP A 23 3.12 1.97 4.63
CA ASP A 23 2.65 1.39 5.88
C ASP A 23 1.39 0.57 5.62
N THR A 24 1.07 -0.39 6.49
CA THR A 24 -0.13 -1.24 6.33
C THR A 24 -0.94 -1.36 7.60
N GLU A 25 -2.25 -1.45 7.44
CA GLU A 25 -3.16 -1.80 8.53
C GLU A 25 -3.73 -3.19 8.31
N ALA A 26 -3.87 -3.95 9.40
CA ALA A 26 -4.43 -5.28 9.39
C ALA A 26 -5.40 -5.47 10.56
N MET A 27 -6.30 -6.45 10.46
CA MET A 27 -7.20 -6.80 11.56
C MET A 27 -6.48 -7.39 12.80
N GLY A 28 -5.20 -7.74 12.66
CA GLY A 28 -4.35 -8.29 13.70
C GLY A 28 -2.98 -8.66 13.13
N LEU A 29 -2.12 -9.24 13.96
CA LEU A 29 -0.71 -9.51 13.62
C LEU A 29 -0.45 -10.95 13.14
N TYR A 30 -1.49 -11.78 12.97
CA TYR A 30 -1.36 -13.16 12.51
C TYR A 30 -1.78 -13.30 11.04
N ILE A 31 -0.81 -13.13 10.14
CA ILE A 31 -0.99 -13.08 8.66
C ILE A 31 -1.88 -14.20 8.08
N PRO A 32 -1.78 -15.48 8.51
CA PRO A 32 -2.65 -16.54 7.97
C PRO A 32 -4.14 -16.38 8.29
N ARG A 33 -4.50 -15.57 9.28
CA ARG A 33 -5.89 -15.33 9.73
C ARG A 33 -6.34 -13.90 9.45
N ASP A 34 -5.48 -12.93 9.73
CA ASP A 34 -5.80 -11.52 9.78
C ASP A 34 -5.60 -10.89 8.40
N ARG A 35 -6.60 -10.12 7.95
CA ARG A 35 -6.55 -9.51 6.61
C ARG A 35 -5.78 -8.20 6.62
N LEU A 36 -5.18 -7.89 5.48
CA LEU A 36 -4.85 -6.53 5.08
C LEU A 36 -6.13 -5.71 4.92
N THR A 37 -6.22 -4.58 5.60
CA THR A 37 -7.34 -3.64 5.52
C THR A 37 -6.96 -2.37 4.78
N LEU A 38 -5.75 -1.85 4.97
CA LEU A 38 -5.32 -0.57 4.38
C LEU A 38 -3.86 -0.64 3.98
N VAL A 39 -3.52 0.09 2.91
CA VAL A 39 -2.13 0.43 2.58
C VAL A 39 -2.04 1.95 2.47
N GLN A 40 -1.07 2.53 3.17
CA GLN A 40 -0.78 3.95 3.17
C GLN A 40 0.47 4.22 2.34
N LEU A 41 0.41 5.21 1.44
CA LEU A 41 1.49 5.53 0.51
C LEU A 41 1.72 7.04 0.44
N THR A 42 2.97 7.48 0.51
CA THR A 42 3.33 8.89 0.27
C THR A 42 4.69 9.01 -0.41
N SER A 43 4.83 10.02 -1.29
CA SER A 43 6.11 10.42 -1.89
C SER A 43 6.93 11.37 -1.01
N GLY A 44 6.40 11.77 0.16
CA GLY A 44 7.00 12.79 1.01
C GLY A 44 6.67 14.24 0.61
N GLU A 45 5.93 14.45 -0.48
CA GLU A 45 5.51 15.79 -0.95
C GLU A 45 4.22 16.30 -0.27
N GLY A 46 3.77 15.61 0.78
CA GLY A 46 2.66 16.05 1.64
C GLY A 46 1.30 15.44 1.32
N ASP A 47 1.14 14.70 0.22
CA ASP A 47 -0.08 13.94 -0.06
C ASP A 47 0.05 12.49 0.40
N CYS A 48 -1.05 11.92 0.89
CA CYS A 48 -1.13 10.53 1.33
C CYS A 48 -2.24 9.80 0.58
N HIS A 49 -1.91 8.65 0.02
CA HIS A 49 -2.83 7.76 -0.68
C HIS A 49 -3.16 6.57 0.21
N LEU A 50 -4.45 6.37 0.48
CA LEU A 50 -4.96 5.25 1.25
C LEU A 50 -5.65 4.28 0.31
N VAL A 51 -5.17 3.04 0.22
CA VAL A 51 -5.80 1.96 -0.55
C VAL A 51 -6.52 1.04 0.42
N HIS A 52 -7.85 1.19 0.52
CA HIS A 52 -8.69 0.41 1.43
C HIS A 52 -9.17 -0.88 0.76
N PHE A 53 -8.96 -1.99 1.45
CA PHE A 53 -9.40 -3.33 1.10
C PHE A 53 -10.61 -3.73 1.97
N PRO A 54 -11.84 -3.55 1.48
CA PRO A 54 -13.03 -3.90 2.24
C PRO A 54 -13.15 -5.42 2.46
N LEU A 55 -14.10 -5.84 3.30
CA LEU A 55 -14.48 -7.25 3.41
C LEU A 55 -14.76 -7.85 2.03
N LYS A 56 -14.21 -9.06 1.79
CA LYS A 56 -14.29 -9.78 0.50
C LYS A 56 -13.55 -9.09 -0.66
N SER A 57 -12.57 -8.23 -0.40
CA SER A 57 -11.70 -7.69 -1.45
C SER A 57 -10.95 -8.80 -2.18
N SER A 58 -10.75 -8.64 -3.49
CA SER A 58 -9.99 -9.59 -4.31
C SER A 58 -8.47 -9.44 -4.15
N TYR A 59 -8.02 -8.31 -3.60
CA TYR A 59 -6.59 -7.96 -3.49
C TYR A 59 -5.81 -7.89 -4.82
N GLU A 60 -6.49 -7.90 -5.97
CA GLU A 60 -5.82 -7.86 -7.29
C GLU A 60 -4.97 -6.60 -7.49
N ALA A 61 -5.49 -5.44 -7.09
CA ALA A 61 -4.84 -4.12 -7.06
C ALA A 61 -3.70 -3.94 -8.08
N PRO A 62 -3.97 -4.02 -9.41
CA PRO A 62 -2.93 -4.09 -10.41
C PRO A 62 -1.96 -2.92 -10.40
N HIS A 63 -2.40 -1.69 -10.10
CA HIS A 63 -1.52 -0.53 -10.05
C HIS A 63 -0.67 -0.49 -8.78
N LEU A 64 -1.25 -0.86 -7.63
CA LEU A 64 -0.48 -1.03 -6.40
C LEU A 64 0.55 -2.15 -6.55
N ARG A 65 0.15 -3.29 -7.11
CA ARG A 65 1.05 -4.41 -7.40
C ARG A 65 2.17 -3.98 -8.35
N ALA A 66 1.87 -3.20 -9.39
CA ALA A 66 2.90 -2.67 -10.28
C ALA A 66 3.91 -1.79 -9.52
N LEU A 67 3.44 -0.87 -8.67
CA LEU A 67 4.30 -0.03 -7.83
C LEU A 67 5.19 -0.86 -6.88
N LEU A 68 4.59 -1.84 -6.18
CA LEU A 68 5.31 -2.70 -5.25
C LEU A 68 6.38 -3.56 -5.95
N ASN A 69 6.17 -3.90 -7.23
CA ASN A 69 7.13 -4.68 -8.02
C ASN A 69 8.12 -3.81 -8.83
N ASP A 70 7.92 -2.49 -8.91
CA ASP A 70 8.81 -1.60 -9.68
C ASP A 70 10.18 -1.45 -9.01
N LYS A 71 11.23 -1.98 -9.63
CA LYS A 71 12.59 -1.93 -9.10
C LYS A 71 13.21 -0.53 -9.14
N ASN A 72 12.62 0.40 -9.88
CA ASN A 72 13.10 1.78 -9.98
C ASN A 72 12.55 2.68 -8.87
N VAL A 73 11.58 2.20 -8.09
CA VAL A 73 11.01 2.92 -6.96
C VAL A 73 11.48 2.26 -5.67
N GLU A 74 12.16 3.03 -4.82
CA GLU A 74 12.55 2.61 -3.48
C GLU A 74 11.33 2.55 -2.55
N LYS A 75 11.15 1.44 -1.83
CA LYS A 75 10.05 1.27 -0.88
C LYS A 75 10.59 1.39 0.53
N ILE A 76 10.16 2.44 1.21
CA ILE A 76 10.62 2.79 2.55
C ILE A 76 9.55 2.34 3.54
N PHE A 77 9.95 1.59 4.55
CA PHE A 77 9.08 1.09 5.60
C PHE A 77 9.70 1.36 6.97
N HIS A 78 8.87 1.43 8.00
CA HIS A 78 9.33 1.38 9.38
C HIS A 78 9.02 -0.01 9.96
N PHE A 79 10.04 -0.77 10.37
CA PHE A 79 9.86 -2.15 10.84
C PHE A 79 9.16 -3.10 9.84
N ALA A 80 9.56 -3.00 8.56
CA ALA A 80 8.98 -3.63 7.36
C ALA A 80 8.56 -5.10 7.41
N ARG A 81 8.98 -5.91 8.39
CA ARG A 81 8.78 -7.37 8.37
C ARG A 81 7.30 -7.75 8.27
N PHE A 82 6.43 -7.05 8.99
CA PHE A 82 5.00 -7.30 8.96
C PHE A 82 4.39 -6.80 7.65
N ASP A 83 4.62 -5.54 7.31
CA ASP A 83 4.09 -4.90 6.10
C ASP A 83 4.49 -5.65 4.83
N TYR A 84 5.76 -6.01 4.72
CA TYR A 84 6.25 -6.79 3.59
C TYR A 84 5.60 -8.17 3.51
N ALA A 85 5.44 -8.85 4.66
CA ALA A 85 4.90 -10.20 4.68
C ALA A 85 3.39 -10.24 4.40
N ILE A 86 2.63 -9.22 4.80
CA ILE A 86 1.19 -9.15 4.52
C ILE A 86 0.89 -8.64 3.10
N LEU A 87 1.83 -7.93 2.47
CA LEU A 87 1.74 -7.48 1.07
C LEU A 87 2.19 -8.55 0.05
N LYS A 88 2.86 -9.62 0.51
CA LYS A 88 3.42 -10.67 -0.33
C LYS A 88 2.37 -11.70 -0.75
#